data_AF-A0A659V6N2-F1
#
_entry.id   AF-A0A659V6N2-F1
#
_cell.length_a   1.000
_cell.length_b   1.000
_cell.length_c   1.000
_cell.angle_alpha   90.00
_cell.angle_beta   90.00
_cell.angle_gamma   90.00
#
_symmetry.space_group_name_H-M   'P 1'
#
loop_
_entity.id
_entity.type
_entity.pdbx_description
1 polymer ?
#
loop_
_entity_poly.entity_id
_entity_poly.type
_entity_poly.pdbx_seq_one_letter_code
_entity_poly.pdbx_strand_id
1 'polypeptide(L)'
;MSTKERSGCPISLSLELIGDRWTLLIIRDLAFAGKRHFREFLQSDEGISSRTLAERLQTLVDEGVLTRSDDPTHRLKAIYRLTEAGIDLLPILATLGAWGSKYRKADEDLARVSKELAAGGQPALERMKKRLRKEHLG
;
A
#
# COMPACT_ATOMS: atom_id res chain seq x y z
N MET A 1 -10.55 -26.74 2.90
CA MET A 1 -10.51 -25.53 2.06
C MET A 1 -11.94 -25.20 1.68
N SER A 2 -12.53 -24.16 2.26
CA SER A 2 -13.91 -23.76 1.96
C SER A 2 -13.86 -22.69 0.87
N THR A 3 -13.76 -23.13 -0.39
CA THR A 3 -13.90 -22.28 -1.58
C THR A 3 -15.37 -22.11 -1.88
N LYS A 4 -16.02 -21.21 -1.13
CA LYS A 4 -17.26 -20.60 -1.58
C LYS A 4 -16.88 -19.15 -1.80
N GLU A 5 -16.83 -18.69 -3.05
CA GLU A 5 -16.84 -17.25 -3.32
C GLU A 5 -18.07 -16.69 -2.59
N ARG A 6 -17.85 -16.01 -1.46
CA ARG A 6 -18.92 -15.77 -0.48
C ARG A 6 -19.94 -14.77 -1.02
N SER A 7 -19.54 -13.95 -1.99
CA SER A 7 -20.38 -13.22 -2.94
C SER A 7 -19.50 -12.64 -4.06
N GLY A 8 -19.98 -12.58 -5.31
CA GLY A 8 -19.29 -11.85 -6.40
C GLY A 8 -19.34 -10.32 -6.25
N CYS A 9 -19.59 -9.82 -5.02
CA CYS A 9 -19.66 -8.40 -4.72
C CYS A 9 -18.24 -7.80 -4.78
N PRO A 10 -18.00 -6.77 -5.62
CA PRO A 10 -16.67 -6.16 -5.75
C PRO A 10 -16.11 -5.64 -4.43
N ILE A 11 -16.97 -5.14 -3.53
CA ILE A 11 -16.56 -4.68 -2.20
C ILE A 11 -16.09 -5.85 -1.33
N SER A 12 -16.84 -6.97 -1.33
CA SER A 12 -16.46 -8.16 -0.57
C SER A 12 -15.11 -8.70 -1.05
N LEU A 13 -14.94 -8.83 -2.37
CA LEU A 13 -13.68 -9.29 -2.98
C LEU A 13 -12.52 -8.35 -2.65
N SER A 14 -12.75 -7.03 -2.71
CA SER A 14 -11.74 -6.05 -2.31
C SER A 14 -11.35 -6.21 -0.84
N LEU A 15 -12.32 -6.41 0.07
CA LEU A 15 -12.08 -6.57 1.49
C LEU A 15 -11.31 -7.85 1.85
N GLU A 16 -11.39 -8.89 1.03
CA GLU A 16 -10.56 -10.09 1.20
C GLU A 16 -9.07 -9.80 1.02
N LEU A 17 -8.73 -8.78 0.21
CA LEU A 17 -7.38 -8.33 -0.06
C LEU A 17 -6.94 -7.16 0.82
N ILE A 18 -7.70 -6.07 0.85
CA ILE A 18 -7.31 -4.80 1.51
C ILE A 18 -7.96 -4.59 2.88
N GLY A 19 -8.83 -5.50 3.32
CA GLY A 19 -9.55 -5.37 4.59
C GLY A 19 -8.73 -5.74 5.83
N ASP A 20 -7.54 -6.31 5.65
CA ASP A 20 -6.61 -6.53 6.76
C ASP A 20 -5.87 -5.23 7.15
N ARG A 21 -5.36 -5.19 8.39
CA ARG A 21 -4.70 -4.02 8.96
C ARG A 21 -3.42 -3.60 8.20
N TRP A 22 -2.74 -4.53 7.55
CA TRP A 22 -1.37 -4.37 7.07
C TRP A 22 -1.28 -4.00 5.60
N THR A 23 -2.18 -4.51 4.76
CA THR A 23 -2.12 -4.30 3.32
C THR A 23 -2.02 -2.82 2.96
N LEU A 24 -2.95 -1.98 3.44
CA LEU A 24 -2.90 -0.54 3.13
C LEU A 24 -1.70 0.18 3.79
N LEU A 25 -1.14 -0.33 4.90
CA LEU A 25 0.07 0.22 5.49
C LEU A 25 1.32 -0.08 4.65
N ILE A 26 1.41 -1.28 4.07
CA ILE A 26 2.49 -1.65 3.14
C ILE A 26 2.42 -0.77 1.88
N ILE A 27 1.22 -0.57 1.31
CA ILE A 27 1.02 0.30 0.15
C ILE A 27 1.36 1.76 0.48
N ARG A 28 0.96 2.26 1.66
CA ARG A 28 1.34 3.59 2.16
C ARG A 28 2.87 3.74 2.22
N ASP A 29 3.55 2.76 2.77
CA ASP A 29 5.01 2.78 2.92
C ASP A 29 5.74 2.77 1.58
N LEU A 30 5.25 1.98 0.62
CA LEU A 30 5.75 1.98 -0.76
C LEU A 30 5.52 3.33 -1.45
N ALA A 31 4.36 3.95 -1.26
CA ALA A 31 3.95 5.15 -1.97
C ALA A 31 4.57 6.45 -1.41
N PHE A 32 4.72 6.53 -0.09
CA PHE A 32 5.07 7.78 0.59
C PHE A 32 6.39 7.74 1.35
N ALA A 33 6.78 6.60 1.90
CA ALA A 33 8.04 6.44 2.62
C ALA A 33 9.17 5.91 1.73
N GLY A 34 8.88 5.55 0.47
CA GLY A 34 9.86 5.03 -0.48
C GLY A 34 10.43 3.67 -0.10
N LYS A 35 9.80 2.95 0.84
CA LYS A 35 10.24 1.62 1.27
C LYS A 35 10.10 0.64 0.11
N ARG A 36 11.09 -0.25 -0.06
CA ARG A 36 11.19 -1.21 -1.16
C ARG A 36 11.63 -2.60 -0.72
N HIS A 37 12.20 -2.72 0.47
CA HIS A 37 12.81 -3.94 0.97
C HIS A 37 12.13 -4.43 2.24
N PHE A 38 12.14 -5.75 2.42
CA PHE A 38 11.54 -6.44 3.58
C PHE A 38 11.95 -5.82 4.93
N ARG A 39 13.24 -5.53 5.12
CA ARG A 39 13.75 -4.97 6.38
C ARG A 39 13.26 -3.55 6.65
N GLU A 40 12.99 -2.76 5.62
CA GLU A 40 12.48 -1.39 5.79
C GLU A 40 11.04 -1.41 6.32
N PHE A 41 10.22 -2.34 5.82
CA PHE A 41 8.85 -2.55 6.34
C PHE A 41 8.85 -3.07 7.78
N LEU A 42 9.80 -3.93 8.15
CA LEU A 42 9.95 -4.37 9.55
C LEU A 42 10.31 -3.24 10.52
N GLN A 43 10.93 -2.18 10.01
CA GLN A 43 11.29 -1.00 10.79
C GLN A 43 10.15 0.03 10.84
N SER A 44 8.95 -0.27 10.31
CA SER A 44 7.78 0.59 10.46
C SER A 44 7.26 0.57 11.91
N ASP A 45 6.81 1.73 12.38
CA ASP A 45 6.40 1.95 13.77
C ASP A 45 5.21 1.08 14.20
N GLU A 46 4.39 0.62 13.25
CA GLU A 46 3.24 -0.23 13.56
C GLU A 46 3.58 -1.66 14.00
N GLY A 47 4.86 -2.06 13.92
CA GLY A 47 5.36 -3.29 14.53
C GLY A 47 4.83 -4.57 13.89
N ILE A 48 4.78 -4.63 12.55
CA ILE A 48 4.38 -5.85 11.84
C ILE A 48 5.37 -6.99 12.12
N SER A 49 4.85 -8.18 12.43
CA SER A 49 5.70 -9.35 12.64
C SER A 49 6.33 -9.81 11.31
N SER A 50 7.55 -10.38 11.37
CA SER A 50 8.23 -10.93 10.19
C SER A 50 7.39 -11.95 9.43
N ARG A 51 6.73 -12.85 10.16
CA ARG A 51 5.83 -13.84 9.57
C ARG A 51 4.67 -13.17 8.82
N THR A 52 3.97 -12.25 9.47
CA THR A 52 2.81 -11.57 8.89
C THR A 52 3.21 -10.73 7.68
N LEU A 53 4.34 -10.03 7.76
CA LEU A 53 4.87 -9.25 6.63
C LEU A 53 5.18 -10.14 5.44
N ALA A 54 5.85 -11.28 5.66
CA ALA A 54 6.17 -12.23 4.59
C ALA A 54 4.90 -12.77 3.92
N GLU A 55 3.92 -13.19 4.73
CA GLU A 55 2.62 -13.65 4.23
C GLU A 55 1.90 -12.57 3.41
N ARG A 56 1.82 -11.33 3.91
CA ARG A 56 1.15 -10.23 3.20
C ARG A 56 1.86 -9.82 1.91
N LEU A 57 3.19 -9.69 1.93
CA LEU A 57 3.95 -9.36 0.72
C LEU A 57 3.79 -10.45 -0.34
N GLN A 58 3.74 -11.72 0.05
CA GLN A 58 3.48 -12.82 -0.88
C GLN A 58 2.07 -12.70 -1.47
N THR A 59 1.04 -12.55 -0.65
CA THR A 59 -0.35 -12.36 -1.11
C THR A 59 -0.46 -11.18 -2.09
N LEU A 60 0.15 -10.03 -1.79
CA LEU A 60 0.08 -8.86 -2.66
C LEU A 60 0.80 -9.05 -4.00
N VAL A 61 1.84 -9.90 -4.05
CA VAL A 61 2.49 -10.29 -5.30
C VAL A 61 1.61 -11.25 -6.09
N ASP A 62 1.04 -12.26 -5.43
CA ASP A 62 0.19 -13.27 -6.06
C ASP A 62 -1.09 -12.64 -6.66
N GLU A 63 -1.65 -11.64 -5.98
CA GLU A 63 -2.83 -10.87 -6.41
C GLU A 63 -2.49 -9.73 -7.39
N GLY A 64 -1.22 -9.61 -7.81
CA GLY A 64 -0.81 -8.63 -8.82
C GLY A 64 -0.86 -7.17 -8.37
N VAL A 65 -0.87 -6.90 -7.06
CA VAL A 65 -0.78 -5.55 -6.49
C VAL A 65 0.67 -5.08 -6.42
N LEU A 66 1.60 -6.02 -6.21
CA LEU A 66 3.04 -5.78 -6.16
C LEU A 66 3.77 -6.64 -7.19
N THR A 67 4.93 -6.16 -7.63
CA THR A 67 5.96 -6.98 -8.25
C THR A 67 7.06 -7.26 -7.22
N ARG A 68 7.74 -8.40 -7.37
CA ARG A 68 8.94 -8.77 -6.62
C ARG A 68 10.06 -9.06 -7.60
N SER A 69 11.20 -8.40 -7.42
CA SER A 69 12.42 -8.62 -8.21
C SER A 69 13.61 -8.76 -7.28
N ASP A 70 14.66 -9.44 -7.72
CA ASP A 70 15.92 -9.46 -6.96
C ASP A 70 16.63 -8.10 -7.06
N ASP A 71 17.28 -7.70 -5.98
CA ASP A 71 18.09 -6.48 -5.97
C ASP A 71 19.39 -6.72 -6.73
N PRO A 72 19.68 -5.94 -7.80
CA PRO A 72 20.89 -6.11 -8.59
C PRO A 72 22.18 -5.88 -7.80
N THR A 73 22.11 -5.13 -6.69
CA THR A 73 23.25 -4.83 -5.83
C THR A 73 23.47 -5.89 -4.75
N HIS A 74 22.45 -6.69 -4.43
CA HIS A 74 22.50 -7.67 -3.35
C HIS A 74 21.52 -8.83 -3.55
N ARG A 75 22.00 -9.97 -4.08
CA ARG A 75 21.16 -11.11 -4.49
C ARG A 75 20.17 -11.65 -3.45
N LEU A 76 20.45 -11.50 -2.15
CA LEU A 76 19.55 -11.95 -1.08
C LEU A 76 18.44 -10.94 -0.73
N LYS A 77 18.44 -9.75 -1.33
CA LYS A 77 17.40 -8.73 -1.12
C LYS A 77 16.42 -8.78 -2.28
N ALA A 78 15.14 -8.73 -1.93
CA ALA A 78 14.10 -8.47 -2.90
C ALA A 78 13.74 -6.97 -2.89
N ILE A 79 13.39 -6.45 -4.06
CA ILE A 79 12.77 -5.15 -4.26
C ILE A 79 11.30 -5.38 -4.62
N TYR A 80 10.42 -4.77 -3.84
CA TYR A 80 8.98 -4.72 -4.08
C TYR A 80 8.60 -3.40 -4.74
N ARG A 81 7.76 -3.45 -5.78
CA ARG A 81 7.22 -2.25 -6.45
C ARG A 81 5.71 -2.39 -6.64
N LEU A 82 4.97 -1.28 -6.54
CA LEU A 82 3.56 -1.21 -6.91
C LEU A 82 3.38 -1.57 -8.39
N THR A 83 2.33 -2.32 -8.69
CA THR A 83 1.78 -2.40 -10.05
C THR A 83 0.82 -1.23 -10.29
N GLU A 84 0.25 -1.15 -11.49
CA GLU A 84 -0.84 -0.21 -11.77
C GLU A 84 -2.02 -0.40 -10.79
N ALA A 85 -2.39 -1.66 -10.50
CA ALA A 85 -3.44 -1.98 -9.53
C ALA A 85 -3.10 -1.47 -8.12
N GLY A 86 -1.83 -1.58 -7.69
CA GLY A 86 -1.37 -1.02 -6.42
C GLY A 86 -1.39 0.50 -6.37
N ILE A 87 -1.07 1.17 -7.48
CA ILE A 87 -1.14 2.63 -7.61
C ILE A 87 -2.59 3.13 -7.57
N ASP A 88 -3.52 2.35 -8.11
CA ASP A 88 -4.95 2.66 -8.10
C ASP A 88 -5.62 2.59 -6.72
N LEU A 89 -4.93 2.05 -5.70
CA LEU A 89 -5.35 2.14 -4.29
C LEU A 89 -5.11 3.52 -3.66
N LEU A 90 -4.40 4.43 -4.35
CA LEU A 90 -4.07 5.76 -3.81
C LEU A 90 -5.28 6.59 -3.36
N PRO A 91 -6.41 6.65 -4.11
CA PRO A 91 -7.59 7.38 -3.66
C PRO A 91 -8.16 6.82 -2.34
N ILE A 92 -8.12 5.50 -2.16
CA ILE A 92 -8.56 4.84 -0.93
C ILE A 92 -7.68 5.28 0.24
N LEU A 93 -6.36 5.30 0.06
CA LEU A 93 -5.42 5.79 1.08
C LEU A 93 -5.66 7.26 1.43
N ALA A 94 -5.91 8.11 0.42
CA ALA A 94 -6.18 9.54 0.64
C ALA A 94 -7.47 9.74 1.46
N THR A 95 -8.56 9.07 1.07
CA THR A 95 -9.84 9.16 1.79
C THR A 95 -9.73 8.58 3.21
N LEU A 96 -9.08 7.42 3.37
CA LEU A 96 -8.89 6.79 4.67
C LEU A 96 -8.04 7.66 5.61
N GLY A 97 -6.95 8.25 5.09
CA GLY A 97 -6.09 9.15 5.85
C GLY A 97 -6.78 10.46 6.25
N ALA A 98 -7.59 11.05 5.35
CA ALA A 98 -8.39 12.23 5.66
C ALA A 98 -9.46 11.94 6.72
N TRP A 99 -10.14 10.79 6.62
CA TRP A 99 -11.08 10.33 7.64
C TRP A 99 -10.37 10.12 8.99
N GLY A 100 -9.23 9.42 8.98
CA GLY A 100 -8.42 9.19 10.18
C GLY A 100 -7.98 10.49 10.84
N SER A 101 -7.54 11.47 10.04
CA SER A 101 -7.14 12.80 10.49
C SER A 101 -8.27 13.58 11.16
N LYS A 102 -9.52 13.35 10.74
CA LYS A 102 -10.70 14.04 11.29
C LYS A 102 -11.24 13.38 12.55
N TYR A 103 -11.19 12.05 12.63
CA TYR A 103 -11.91 11.28 13.67
C TYR A 103 -11.00 10.55 14.66
N ARG A 104 -9.69 10.58 14.46
CA ARG A 104 -8.69 9.98 15.36
C ARG A 104 -7.69 11.04 15.82
N LYS A 105 -6.96 10.73 16.89
CA LYS A 105 -5.83 11.54 17.38
C LYS A 105 -4.62 11.30 16.49
N ALA A 106 -4.70 11.78 15.24
CA ALA A 106 -3.61 11.68 14.28
C ALA A 106 -2.54 12.72 14.60
N ASP A 107 -1.28 12.32 14.44
CA ASP A 107 -0.17 13.26 14.38
C ASP A 107 -0.30 14.17 13.15
N GLU A 108 -0.02 15.47 13.31
CA GLU A 108 -0.25 16.45 12.24
C GLU A 108 0.69 16.28 11.05
N ASP A 109 1.94 15.91 11.31
CA ASP A 109 2.95 15.72 10.27
C ASP A 109 2.65 14.46 9.45
N LEU A 110 2.25 13.37 10.12
CA LEU A 110 1.83 12.13 9.45
C LEU A 110 0.52 12.33 8.65
N ALA A 111 -0.36 13.22 9.11
CA ALA A 111 -1.62 13.51 8.43
C ALA A 111 -1.45 14.35 7.15
N ARG A 112 -0.34 15.11 7.03
CA ARG A 112 -0.14 16.12 5.98
C ARG A 112 -0.39 15.59 4.57
N VAL A 113 0.25 14.48 4.21
CA VAL A 113 0.15 13.89 2.85
C VAL A 113 -1.31 13.53 2.51
N SER A 114 -2.02 12.91 3.45
CA SER A 114 -3.42 12.53 3.22
C SER A 114 -4.36 13.74 3.13
N LYS A 115 -4.11 14.78 3.93
CA LYS A 115 -4.87 16.04 3.90
C LYS A 115 -4.65 16.78 2.58
N GLU A 116 -3.40 16.88 2.11
CA GLU A 116 -3.05 17.52 0.84
C GLU A 116 -3.67 16.80 -0.35
N LEU A 117 -3.59 15.47 -0.38
CA LEU A 117 -4.20 14.66 -1.45
C LEU A 117 -5.73 14.80 -1.45
N ALA A 118 -6.37 14.77 -0.28
CA ALA A 118 -7.81 14.92 -0.15
C ALA A 118 -8.29 16.33 -0.53
N ALA A 119 -7.61 17.38 -0.05
CA ALA A 119 -7.94 18.77 -0.38
C ALA A 119 -7.68 19.10 -1.85
N GLY A 120 -6.63 18.53 -2.44
CA GLY A 120 -6.28 18.74 -3.84
C GLY A 120 -7.11 17.93 -4.84
N GLY A 121 -7.96 17.02 -4.37
CA GLY A 121 -8.89 16.24 -5.18
C GLY A 121 -8.25 15.44 -6.31
N GLN A 122 -9.00 15.21 -7.39
CA GLN A 122 -8.54 14.42 -8.54
C GLN A 122 -7.21 14.93 -9.15
N PRO A 123 -6.98 16.24 -9.34
CA PRO A 123 -5.72 16.73 -9.88
C PRO A 123 -4.50 16.35 -9.03
N ALA A 124 -4.62 16.38 -7.70
CA ALA A 124 -3.52 15.97 -6.82
C ALA A 124 -3.27 14.46 -6.87
N LEU A 125 -4.34 13.66 -6.90
CA LEU A 125 -4.26 12.21 -7.08
C LEU A 125 -3.55 11.85 -8.39
N GLU A 126 -3.91 12.48 -9.52
CA GLU A 126 -3.28 12.18 -10.81
C GLU A 126 -1.79 12.57 -10.86
N ARG A 127 -1.41 13.71 -10.27
CA ARG A 127 0.01 14.07 -10.14
C ARG A 127 0.78 13.03 -9.32
N MET A 128 0.19 12.57 -8.23
CA MET A 128 0.79 11.56 -7.37
C MET A 128 0.88 10.20 -8.07
N LYS A 129 -0.19 9.74 -8.74
CA LYS A 129 -0.17 8.51 -9.56
C LYS A 129 0.89 8.58 -10.64
N LYS A 130 1.01 9.71 -11.36
CA LYS A 130 2.05 9.90 -12.38
C LYS A 130 3.46 9.77 -11.80
N ARG A 131 3.71 10.33 -10.60
CA ARG A 131 4.98 10.15 -9.89
C ARG A 131 5.23 8.68 -9.56
N LEU A 132 4.23 7.99 -8.98
CA LEU A 132 4.35 6.58 -8.61
C LEU A 132 4.58 5.68 -9.82
N ARG A 133 3.88 5.92 -10.95
CA ARG A 133 4.11 5.16 -12.18
C ARG A 133 5.56 5.27 -12.66
N LYS A 134 6.12 6.49 -12.70
CA LYS A 134 7.53 6.71 -13.05
C LYS A 134 8.49 5.99 -12.08
N GLU A 135 8.15 5.93 -10.80
CA GLU A 135 9.01 5.33 -9.78
C GLU A 135 8.95 3.79 -9.76
N HIS A 136 7.78 3.23 -10.05
CA HIS A 136 7.49 1.81 -9.84
C HIS A 136 7.40 0.99 -11.13
N LEU A 137 7.03 1.61 -12.25
CA LEU A 137 6.80 0.91 -13.52
C LEU A 137 7.91 1.16 -14.54
N GLY A 138 8.72 2.22 -14.37
CA GLY A 138 9.75 2.66 -15.32
C GLY A 138 9.26 3.80 -16.19
#